data_AF-A0A846CN96-F1
#
_entry.id   AF-A0A846CN96-F1
#
_cell.length_a   1.000
_cell.length_b   1.000
_cell.length_c   1.000
_cell.angle_alpha   90.00
_cell.angle_beta   90.00
_cell.angle_gamma   90.00
#
_symmetry.space_group_name_H-M   'P 1'
#
loop_
_entity.id
_entity.type
_entity.pdbx_description
1 polymer ?
#
loop_
_entity_poly.entity_id
_entity_poly.type
_entity_poly.pdbx_seq_one_letter_code
_entity_poly.pdbx_strand_id
1 'polypeptide(L)' 'MNQYFSTRKCRWQFLLQAFGFSQEAQNMRCGHCDNCIKKEK' A
#
# COMPACT_ATOMS: atom_id res chain seq x y z
N MET A 1 -10.31 3.66 9.65
CA MET A 1 -8.84 3.75 9.88
C MET A 1 -8.16 2.45 10.28
N ASN A 2 -8.80 1.52 11.01
CA ASN A 2 -8.16 0.25 11.42
C ASN A 2 -7.59 -0.59 10.26
N GLN A 3 -8.21 -0.54 9.07
CA GLN A 3 -7.73 -1.23 7.87
C GLN A 3 -6.38 -0.72 7.34
N TYR A 4 -6.05 0.55 7.59
CA TYR A 4 -4.76 1.12 7.16
C TYR A 4 -3.58 0.55 7.97
N PHE A 5 -3.79 0.30 9.26
CA PHE A 5 -2.74 -0.25 10.13
C PHE A 5 -2.62 -1.77 10.00
N SER A 6 -3.69 -2.48 9.64
CA SER A 6 -3.68 -3.95 9.53
C SER A 6 -3.37 -4.49 8.13
N THR A 7 -3.31 -3.62 7.11
CA THR A 7 -3.02 -4.06 5.74
C THR A 7 -1.59 -4.59 5.59
N ARG A 8 -1.43 -5.68 4.84
CA ARG A 8 -0.12 -6.20 4.38
C ARG A 8 0.26 -5.70 2.98
N LYS A 9 -0.56 -4.83 2.40
CA LYS A 9 -0.30 -4.19 1.11
C LYS A 9 0.65 -3.00 1.28
N CYS A 10 1.27 -2.55 0.19
CA CYS A 10 2.02 -1.30 0.21
C CYS A 10 1.09 -0.16 0.67
N ARG A 11 1.57 0.70 1.58
CA ARG A 11 0.75 1.78 2.15
C ARG A 11 0.20 2.74 1.09
N TRP A 12 0.95 2.95 0.01
CA TRP A 12 0.53 3.77 -1.11
C TRP A 12 -0.65 3.18 -1.89
N GLN A 13 -0.79 1.85 -1.94
CA GLN A 13 -1.97 1.24 -2.56
C GLN A 13 -3.25 1.60 -1.80
N PHE A 14 -3.18 1.64 -0.46
CA PHE A 14 -4.33 2.04 0.36
C PHE A 14 -4.71 3.49 0.11
N LEU A 15 -3.73 4.39 0.05
CA LEU A 15 -3.97 5.81 -0.21
C LEU A 15 -4.58 6.00 -1.60
N LEU A 16 -3.98 5.41 -2.63
CA LEU A 16 -4.47 5.49 -4.01
C LEU A 16 -5.91 4.97 -4.12
N GLN A 17 -6.23 3.84 -3.48
CA GLN A 17 -7.61 3.33 -3.43
C GLN A 17 -8.57 4.31 -2.74
N ALA A 18 -8.17 4.91 -1.61
CA ALA A 18 -9.01 5.86 -0.88
C ALA A 18 -9.31 7.14 -1.69
N PHE A 19 -8.39 7.54 -2.57
CA PHE A 19 -8.55 8.70 -3.45
C PHE A 19 -9.18 8.37 -4.82
N GLY A 20 -9.56 7.11 -5.07
CA GLY A 20 -10.22 6.71 -6.31
C GLY A 20 -9.29 6.17 -7.42
N PHE A 21 -7.98 6.14 -7.20
CA PHE A 21 -6.97 5.59 -8.12
C PHE A 21 -6.81 4.08 -7.96
N SER A 22 -7.93 3.35 -8.05
CA SER A 22 -7.96 1.92 -7.77
C SER A 22 -7.16 1.09 -8.79
N GLN A 23 -7.02 1.58 -10.02
CA GLN A 23 -6.33 0.88 -11.10
C GLN A 23 -4.81 0.99 -10.94
N GLU A 24 -4.33 2.20 -10.67
CA GLU A 24 -2.93 2.52 -10.38
C GLU A 24 -2.46 1.83 -9.09
N ALA A 25 -3.37 1.71 -8.10
CA ALA A 25 -3.08 1.03 -6.85
C ALA A 25 -2.76 -0.47 -7.01
N GLN A 26 -3.24 -1.16 -8.06
CA GLN A 26 -3.08 -2.62 -8.15
C GLN A 26 -1.61 -3.05 -8.26
N ASN A 27 -0.83 -2.31 -9.05
CA ASN A 27 0.57 -2.63 -9.32
C ASN A 27 1.55 -1.70 -8.58
N MET A 28 1.05 -0.73 -7.81
CA MET A 28 1.89 0.24 -7.12
C MET A 28 2.65 -0.41 -5.96
N ARG A 29 3.99 -0.38 -6.00
CA ARG A 29 4.86 -0.80 -4.91
C ARG A 29 5.93 0.26 -4.70
N CYS A 30 5.86 0.99 -3.59
CA CYS A 30 6.73 2.14 -3.38
C CYS A 30 8.17 1.79 -2.97
N GLY A 31 8.47 0.55 -2.56
CA GLY A 31 9.80 0.14 -2.07
C GLY A 31 10.18 0.66 -0.67
N HIS A 32 9.64 1.81 -0.25
CA HIS A 32 10.13 2.53 0.93
C HIS A 32 9.20 2.52 2.16
N CYS A 33 8.00 1.94 2.06
CA CYS A 33 7.12 1.79 3.23
C CYS A 33 7.48 0.55 4.06
N ASP A 34 7.12 0.54 5.34
CA ASP A 34 7.30 -0.59 6.27
C ASP A 34 6.87 -1.95 5.70
N ASN A 35 5.71 -2.02 5.02
CA ASN A 35 5.22 -3.24 4.40
C ASN A 35 6.02 -3.66 3.16
N CYS A 36 6.64 -2.72 2.45
CA CYS A 36 7.54 -3.01 1.32
C CYS A 36 8.90 -3.50 1.82
N ILE A 37 9.49 -2.78 2.76
CA ILE A 37 10.80 -3.08 3.36
C ILE A 37 10.78 -4.45 4.05
N LYS A 38 9.70 -4.78 4.78
CA LYS A 38 9.55 -6.11 5.41
C LYS A 38 9.48 -7.26 4.42
N LYS A 39 9.00 -7.02 3.19
CA LYS A 39 8.80 -8.05 2.15
C LYS A 39 10.04 -8.31 1.28
N GLU A 40 11.08 -7.49 1.41
CA GLU A 40 12.32 -7.62 0.65
C GLU A 40 13.42 -8.35 1.43
N LYS A 41 13.14 -8.71 2.70
CA LYS A 41 13.92 -9.67 3.49
C LYS A 41 13.28 -11.05 3.40
#